data_AF-A0AA40FQR8-F1
#
_entry.id   AF-A0AA40FQR8-F1
#
_cell.length_a   1.000
_cell.length_b   1.000
_cell.length_c   1.000
_cell.angle_alpha   90.00
_cell.angle_beta   90.00
_cell.angle_gamma   90.00
#
_symmetry.space_group_name_H-M   'P 1'
#
loop_
_entity.id
_entity.type
_entity.pdbx_description
1 polymer ?
#
loop_
_entity_poly.entity_id
_entity_poly.type
_entity_poly.pdbx_seq_one_letter_code
_entity_poly.pdbx_strand_id
1 'polypeptide(L)'
;MDGNNISTIRPFAFRGLSKLRELSIQYTPLPFIEKFSFAALQNVSVLLLANNKIRYIEGYSFAGTSNIRLILLSNNPLLRIQSHAFSGLTNVVRLIFPSGIRTIEPDAFDGLQHVWLLKLTYMDLSSLQSYTFRGLSYVQSLNIQDSDLGIVEKNAFTGLTHVDRLNIVNNKIDLIEKLFLQYESNIDTLRFHGNHVLEAPRHVKDISLEVSSISAVDNHFPCDCQAHNVLESDFVNGTVTEFQKRNYCISPIEYNGKPMNLVDFGLVARCHDNVVQDNLGSGVIGIITLPTTLFLVLLFSMNLFQ
;
A
#
# COMPACT_ATOMS: atom_id res chain seq x y z
N MET A 1 -11.84 31.44 -7.27
CA MET A 1 -11.66 32.31 -6.09
C MET A 1 -10.16 32.41 -5.81
N ASP A 2 -9.37 32.50 -6.86
CA ASP A 2 -7.95 32.14 -6.81
C ASP A 2 -7.13 33.33 -6.32
N GLY A 3 -5.99 33.05 -5.70
CA GLY A 3 -5.08 34.07 -5.18
C GLY A 3 -5.63 34.87 -3.99
N ASN A 4 -6.74 34.43 -3.39
CA ASN A 4 -7.32 35.08 -2.20
C ASN A 4 -6.76 34.49 -0.91
N ASN A 5 -6.93 35.21 0.20
CA ASN A 5 -6.49 34.77 1.53
C ASN A 5 -7.46 33.78 2.21
N ILE A 6 -7.89 32.76 1.47
CA ILE A 6 -8.82 31.73 1.96
C ILE A 6 -8.03 30.73 2.80
N SER A 7 -8.23 30.77 4.12
CA SER A 7 -7.61 29.85 5.08
C SER A 7 -8.57 28.80 5.63
N THR A 8 -9.87 28.91 5.37
CA THR A 8 -10.90 27.96 5.82
C THR A 8 -12.08 27.97 4.85
N ILE A 9 -12.76 26.83 4.73
CA ILE A 9 -14.01 26.67 3.99
C ILE A 9 -15.00 25.99 4.94
N ARG A 10 -15.97 26.77 5.44
CA ARG A 10 -16.96 26.25 6.38
C ARG A 10 -17.79 25.11 5.78
N PRO A 11 -18.32 24.19 6.60
CA PRO A 11 -19.29 23.19 6.18
C PRO A 11 -20.43 23.81 5.36
N PHE A 12 -20.76 23.20 4.23
CA PHE A 12 -21.84 23.63 3.33
C PHE A 12 -21.70 25.05 2.76
N ALA A 13 -20.49 25.64 2.72
CA ALA A 13 -20.25 27.02 2.30
C ALA A 13 -20.82 27.39 0.92
N PHE A 14 -20.98 26.40 0.04
CA PHE A 14 -21.44 26.58 -1.34
C PHE A 14 -22.85 26.02 -1.59
N ARG A 15 -23.57 25.65 -0.52
CA ARG A 15 -24.93 25.12 -0.64
C ARG A 15 -25.86 26.16 -1.27
N GLY A 16 -26.69 25.71 -2.21
CA GLY A 16 -27.68 26.57 -2.89
C GLY A 16 -27.15 27.28 -4.14
N LEU A 17 -25.86 27.16 -4.47
CA LEU A 17 -25.28 27.70 -5.71
C LEU A 17 -25.65 26.85 -6.93
N SER A 18 -26.94 26.81 -7.28
CA SER A 18 -27.52 25.94 -8.31
C SER A 18 -27.00 26.21 -9.73
N LYS A 19 -26.47 27.40 -10.00
CA LYS A 19 -25.88 27.75 -11.30
C LYS A 19 -24.38 27.46 -11.38
N LEU A 20 -23.71 27.14 -10.27
CA LEU A 20 -22.28 26.87 -10.27
C LEU A 20 -21.99 25.58 -11.06
N ARG A 21 -20.97 25.62 -11.92
CA ARG A 21 -20.51 24.50 -12.76
C ARG A 21 -19.05 24.16 -12.52
N GLU A 22 -18.26 25.19 -12.25
CA GLU A 22 -16.84 25.06 -11.94
C GLU A 22 -16.54 25.88 -10.69
N LEU A 23 -15.72 25.32 -9.81
CA LEU A 23 -15.21 25.98 -8.62
C LEU A 23 -13.68 25.87 -8.61
N SER A 24 -13.02 27.01 -8.75
CA SER A 24 -11.58 27.11 -8.57
C SER A 24 -11.28 27.80 -7.23
N ILE A 25 -10.43 27.20 -6.42
CA ILE A 25 -9.85 27.78 -5.19
C ILE A 25 -8.37 27.39 -5.21
N GLN A 26 -7.58 28.13 -5.97
CA GLN A 26 -6.14 27.89 -6.15
C GLN A 26 -5.30 29.04 -5.60
N TYR A 27 -4.04 28.76 -5.27
CA TYR A 27 -3.09 29.77 -4.77
C TYR A 27 -3.58 30.47 -3.49
N THR A 28 -4.15 29.71 -2.56
CA THR A 28 -4.64 30.19 -1.26
C THR A 28 -3.90 29.49 -0.10
N PRO A 29 -3.88 30.06 1.12
CA PRO A 29 -3.23 29.42 2.27
C PRO A 29 -4.08 28.29 2.91
N LEU A 30 -5.06 27.72 2.18
CA LEU A 30 -5.97 26.70 2.70
C LEU A 30 -5.20 25.46 3.22
N PRO A 31 -5.22 25.17 4.54
CA PRO A 31 -4.38 24.16 5.16
C PRO A 31 -4.98 22.74 5.14
N PHE A 32 -6.30 22.62 5.02
CA PHE A 32 -7.03 21.35 5.03
C PHE A 32 -8.40 21.52 4.36
N ILE A 33 -9.02 20.41 3.99
CA ILE A 33 -10.44 20.37 3.59
C ILE A 33 -11.22 19.74 4.75
N GLU A 34 -12.09 20.53 5.39
CA GLU A 34 -12.90 20.06 6.52
C GLU A 34 -14.06 19.19 6.05
N LYS A 35 -14.62 18.45 7.01
CA LYS A 35 -15.86 17.71 6.83
C LYS A 35 -16.96 18.62 6.29
N PHE A 36 -17.60 18.18 5.21
CA PHE A 36 -18.67 18.90 4.50
C PHE A 36 -18.31 20.26 3.86
N SER A 37 -17.03 20.67 3.77
CA SER A 37 -16.65 21.94 3.11
C SER A 37 -17.18 22.06 1.67
N PHE A 38 -17.22 20.95 0.93
CA PHE A 38 -17.73 20.85 -0.44
C PHE A 38 -18.98 19.98 -0.57
N ALA A 39 -19.73 19.84 0.53
CA ALA A 39 -20.97 19.07 0.51
C ALA A 39 -22.06 19.75 -0.34
N ALA A 40 -22.88 18.92 -0.98
CA ALA A 40 -24.05 19.32 -1.74
C ALA A 40 -23.78 20.28 -2.92
N LEU A 41 -22.60 20.23 -3.55
CA LEU A 41 -22.38 20.88 -4.86
C LEU A 41 -23.07 20.06 -5.97
N GLN A 42 -24.38 20.23 -6.08
CA GLN A 42 -25.20 19.42 -6.97
C GLN A 42 -24.89 19.61 -8.46
N ASN A 43 -24.30 20.73 -8.87
CA ASN A 43 -24.11 21.00 -10.31
C ASN A 43 -22.66 21.29 -10.71
N VAL A 44 -21.71 21.18 -9.78
CA VAL A 44 -20.29 21.40 -10.07
C VAL A 44 -19.70 20.15 -10.71
N SER A 45 -19.10 20.31 -11.89
CA SER A 45 -18.39 19.25 -12.61
C SER A 45 -16.88 19.31 -12.44
N VAL A 46 -16.32 20.49 -12.14
CA VAL A 46 -14.87 20.71 -12.04
C VAL A 46 -14.55 21.43 -10.73
N LEU A 47 -13.65 20.84 -9.94
CA LEU A 47 -13.14 21.40 -8.70
C LEU A 47 -11.61 21.50 -8.75
N LEU A 48 -11.08 22.73 -8.77
CA LEU A 48 -9.66 23.00 -8.84
C LEU A 48 -9.15 23.49 -7.48
N LEU A 49 -8.29 22.69 -6.84
CA LEU A 49 -7.71 22.95 -5.53
C LEU A 49 -6.18 22.89 -5.55
N ALA A 50 -5.57 23.08 -6.72
CA ALA A 50 -4.12 23.05 -6.84
C ALA A 50 -3.45 24.27 -6.20
N ASN A 51 -2.16 24.11 -5.88
CA ASN A 51 -1.31 25.18 -5.35
C ASN A 51 -1.84 25.79 -4.03
N ASN A 52 -2.40 24.97 -3.14
CA ASN A 52 -2.77 25.39 -1.79
C ASN A 52 -1.78 24.81 -0.75
N LYS A 53 -2.19 24.77 0.52
CA LYS A 53 -1.41 24.21 1.64
C LYS A 53 -2.11 23.01 2.27
N ILE A 54 -2.94 22.31 1.51
CA ILE A 54 -3.80 21.22 1.99
C ILE A 54 -2.93 20.06 2.45
N ARG A 55 -2.95 19.76 3.76
CA ARG A 55 -2.20 18.67 4.39
C ARG A 55 -3.00 17.40 4.60
N TYR A 56 -4.31 17.52 4.74
CA TYR A 56 -5.24 16.40 4.85
C TYR A 56 -6.62 16.77 4.31
N ILE A 57 -7.38 15.74 3.93
CA ILE A 57 -8.78 15.82 3.50
C ILE A 57 -9.58 15.00 4.49
N GLU A 58 -10.57 15.62 5.12
CA GLU A 58 -11.40 14.95 6.12
C GLU A 58 -12.47 14.05 5.49
N GLY A 59 -12.93 13.06 6.25
CA GLY A 59 -14.04 12.21 5.85
C GLY A 59 -15.30 13.03 5.52
N TYR A 60 -16.01 12.65 4.45
CA TYR A 60 -17.25 13.28 4.00
C TYR A 60 -17.13 14.74 3.54
N SER A 61 -15.93 15.22 3.21
CA SER A 61 -15.74 16.56 2.64
C SER A 61 -16.57 16.84 1.38
N PHE A 62 -16.87 15.79 0.59
CA PHE A 62 -17.66 15.86 -0.66
C PHE A 62 -19.02 15.13 -0.58
N ALA A 63 -19.64 15.13 0.60
CA ALA A 63 -20.92 14.45 0.78
C ALA A 63 -22.02 15.03 -0.13
N GLY A 64 -22.72 14.16 -0.86
CA GLY A 64 -23.81 14.55 -1.76
C GLY A 64 -23.36 15.33 -2.99
N THR A 65 -22.12 15.12 -3.44
CA THR A 65 -21.46 15.88 -4.51
C THR A 65 -21.27 15.05 -5.78
N SER A 66 -22.36 14.48 -6.28
CA SER A 66 -22.37 13.40 -7.28
C SER A 66 -22.10 13.83 -8.72
N ASN A 67 -21.93 15.11 -9.04
CA ASN A 67 -21.75 15.56 -10.43
C ASN A 67 -20.31 15.96 -10.78
N ILE A 68 -19.40 15.92 -9.81
CA ILE A 68 -17.98 16.21 -10.04
C ILE A 68 -17.36 15.15 -10.96
N ARG A 69 -16.70 15.62 -12.03
CA ARG A 69 -15.96 14.81 -12.99
C ARG A 69 -14.45 14.92 -12.81
N LEU A 70 -13.96 16.09 -12.36
CA LEU A 70 -12.54 16.37 -12.16
C LEU A 70 -12.29 17.02 -10.81
N ILE A 71 -11.36 16.45 -10.04
CA ILE A 71 -10.76 17.10 -8.87
C ILE A 71 -9.25 17.17 -9.09
N LEU A 72 -8.69 18.38 -8.97
CA LEU A 72 -7.26 18.64 -9.09
C LEU A 72 -6.69 19.09 -7.74
N LEU A 73 -5.83 18.27 -7.13
CA LEU A 73 -5.16 18.53 -5.84
C LEU A 73 -3.64 18.72 -5.97
N SER A 74 -3.11 18.81 -7.20
CA SER A 74 -1.67 18.95 -7.45
C SER A 74 -1.04 20.13 -6.69
N ASN A 75 0.26 20.03 -6.38
CA ASN A 75 1.01 21.05 -5.65
C ASN A 75 0.41 21.41 -4.28
N ASN A 76 -0.07 20.40 -3.55
CA ASN A 76 -0.40 20.50 -2.13
C ASN A 76 0.52 19.58 -1.32
N PRO A 77 0.91 19.98 -0.09
CA PRO A 77 1.66 19.12 0.82
C PRO A 77 0.74 18.09 1.51
N LEU A 78 -0.08 17.37 0.73
CA LEU A 78 -1.07 16.42 1.24
C LEU A 78 -0.34 15.18 1.77
N LEU A 79 -0.40 14.96 3.08
CA LEU A 79 0.27 13.84 3.72
C LEU A 79 -0.68 12.67 3.96
N ARG A 80 -1.98 12.95 4.14
CA ARG A 80 -2.96 11.95 4.56
C ARG A 80 -4.31 12.10 3.87
N ILE A 81 -4.88 10.98 3.44
CA ILE A 81 -6.27 10.86 3.00
C ILE A 81 -7.02 10.08 4.09
N GLN A 82 -8.05 10.68 4.69
CA GLN A 82 -8.83 10.03 5.75
C GLN A 82 -9.90 9.08 5.20
N SER A 83 -10.39 8.19 6.06
CA SER A 83 -11.54 7.34 5.77
C SER A 83 -12.73 8.15 5.25
N HIS A 84 -13.38 7.67 4.18
CA HIS A 84 -14.52 8.31 3.52
C HIS A 84 -14.25 9.72 2.97
N ALA A 85 -12.98 10.11 2.76
CA ALA A 85 -12.62 11.46 2.26
C ALA A 85 -13.35 11.80 0.95
N PHE A 86 -13.55 10.81 0.08
CA PHE A 86 -14.19 10.94 -1.23
C PHE A 86 -15.65 10.47 -1.27
N SER A 87 -16.27 10.21 -0.11
CA SER A 87 -17.65 9.75 -0.05
C SER A 87 -18.62 10.78 -0.65
N GLY A 88 -19.50 10.30 -1.53
CA GLY A 88 -20.47 11.11 -2.28
C GLY A 88 -20.05 11.43 -3.73
N LEU A 89 -18.80 11.12 -4.11
CA LEU A 89 -18.26 11.32 -5.45
C LEU A 89 -18.54 10.12 -6.36
N THR A 90 -19.78 9.99 -6.86
CA THR A 90 -20.22 8.78 -7.57
C THR A 90 -19.85 8.71 -9.07
N ASN A 91 -19.17 9.73 -9.59
CA ASN A 91 -19.14 10.05 -11.03
C ASN A 91 -17.81 10.65 -11.50
N VAL A 92 -16.76 10.56 -10.67
CA VAL A 92 -15.48 11.21 -10.92
C VAL A 92 -14.75 10.50 -12.04
N VAL A 93 -14.44 11.22 -13.13
CA VAL A 93 -13.66 10.66 -14.23
C VAL A 93 -12.18 10.68 -13.87
N ARG A 94 -11.71 11.78 -13.26
CA ARG A 94 -10.29 12.00 -12.93
C ARG A 94 -10.14 12.59 -11.54
N LEU A 95 -9.40 11.90 -10.68
CA LEU A 95 -8.95 12.37 -9.39
C LEU A 95 -7.41 12.47 -9.41
N ILE A 96 -6.89 13.69 -9.35
CA ILE A 96 -5.45 13.94 -9.49
C ILE A 96 -4.88 14.36 -8.13
N PHE A 97 -4.04 13.50 -7.57
CA PHE A 97 -3.35 13.72 -6.29
C PHE A 97 -2.02 14.46 -6.47
N PRO A 98 -1.52 15.14 -5.41
CA PRO A 98 -0.12 15.53 -5.33
C PRO A 98 0.77 14.33 -4.99
N SER A 99 2.09 14.51 -5.13
CA SER A 99 3.10 13.57 -4.66
C SER A 99 3.30 13.65 -3.13
N GLY A 100 3.84 12.59 -2.54
CA GLY A 100 4.31 12.56 -1.17
C GLY A 100 3.23 12.26 -0.12
N ILE A 101 2.10 11.67 -0.53
CA ILE A 101 1.12 11.13 0.43
C ILE A 101 1.77 9.98 1.18
N ARG A 102 1.65 10.00 2.51
CA ARG A 102 2.26 9.02 3.41
C ARG A 102 1.26 8.06 4.04
N THR A 103 -0.01 8.43 4.05
CA THR A 103 -1.05 7.61 4.67
C THR A 103 -2.34 7.69 3.87
N ILE A 104 -2.87 6.53 3.52
CA ILE A 104 -4.22 6.36 2.98
C ILE A 104 -4.95 5.46 3.96
N GLU A 105 -5.83 6.06 4.76
CA GLU A 105 -6.58 5.31 5.78
C GLU A 105 -7.53 4.29 5.13
N PRO A 106 -7.96 3.24 5.86
CA PRO A 106 -9.00 2.33 5.40
C PRO A 106 -10.24 3.09 4.94
N ASP A 107 -10.94 2.62 3.91
CA ASP A 107 -12.15 3.26 3.37
C ASP A 107 -11.96 4.66 2.78
N ALA A 108 -10.73 5.11 2.54
CA ALA A 108 -10.47 6.44 1.97
C ALA A 108 -11.23 6.71 0.66
N PHE A 109 -11.40 5.68 -0.15
CA PHE A 109 -12.08 5.71 -1.45
C PHE A 109 -13.53 5.23 -1.41
N ASP A 110 -14.09 4.97 -0.24
CA ASP A 110 -15.46 4.50 -0.11
C ASP A 110 -16.47 5.53 -0.63
N GLY A 111 -17.38 5.07 -1.48
CA GLY A 111 -18.36 5.90 -2.19
C GLY A 111 -17.93 6.35 -3.59
N LEU A 112 -16.71 6.02 -4.04
CA LEU A 112 -16.28 6.20 -5.43
C LEU A 112 -16.89 5.10 -6.33
N GLN A 113 -18.09 5.38 -6.83
CA GLN A 113 -18.87 4.40 -7.58
C GLN A 113 -18.40 4.21 -9.03
N HIS A 114 -18.01 5.29 -9.71
CA HIS A 114 -17.50 5.23 -11.08
C HIS A 114 -16.26 6.10 -11.22
N VAL A 115 -15.13 5.45 -11.49
CA VAL A 115 -13.85 6.10 -11.76
C VAL A 115 -13.24 5.54 -13.03
N TRP A 116 -12.96 6.39 -14.02
CA TRP A 116 -12.27 5.92 -15.22
C TRP A 116 -10.81 5.56 -14.91
N LEU A 117 -10.09 6.49 -14.27
CA LEU A 117 -8.69 6.30 -13.89
C LEU A 117 -8.46 6.80 -12.47
N LEU A 118 -8.07 5.88 -11.59
CA LEU A 118 -7.51 6.22 -10.29
C LEU A 118 -5.99 6.01 -10.35
N LYS A 119 -5.24 7.11 -10.30
CA LYS A 119 -3.78 7.09 -10.38
C LYS A 119 -3.17 7.54 -9.05
N LEU A 120 -2.46 6.62 -8.40
CA LEU A 120 -1.66 6.85 -7.20
C LEU A 120 -0.19 6.77 -7.62
N THR A 121 0.52 7.90 -7.54
CA THR A 121 1.90 8.01 -8.04
C THR A 121 2.73 8.89 -7.14
N TYR A 122 4.02 8.54 -6.99
CA TYR A 122 4.96 9.25 -6.13
C TYR A 122 4.46 9.30 -4.67
N MET A 123 3.88 8.20 -4.19
CA MET A 123 3.50 8.03 -2.79
C MET A 123 4.70 7.54 -1.97
N ASP A 124 4.66 7.84 -0.67
CA ASP A 124 5.70 7.56 0.32
C ASP A 124 5.04 6.84 1.51
N LEU A 125 4.37 5.72 1.22
CA LEU A 125 3.53 5.00 2.18
C LEU A 125 4.39 4.11 3.08
N SER A 126 4.05 4.07 4.38
CA SER A 126 4.61 3.05 5.28
C SER A 126 3.96 1.68 5.08
N SER A 127 2.68 1.67 4.70
CA SER A 127 1.93 0.48 4.33
C SER A 127 0.74 0.83 3.46
N LEU A 128 0.37 -0.11 2.61
CA LEU A 128 -0.94 -0.17 1.98
C LEU A 128 -1.87 -0.95 2.92
N GLN A 129 -2.69 -0.21 3.67
CA GLN A 129 -3.44 -0.74 4.81
C GLN A 129 -4.60 -1.65 4.40
N SER A 130 -5.02 -2.51 5.33
CA SER A 130 -6.26 -3.29 5.21
C SER A 130 -7.43 -2.39 4.77
N TYR A 131 -8.18 -2.79 3.74
CA TYR A 131 -9.35 -2.07 3.22
C TYR A 131 -9.07 -0.67 2.64
N THR A 132 -7.83 -0.33 2.27
CA THR A 132 -7.52 0.94 1.60
C THR A 132 -8.42 1.18 0.38
N PHE A 133 -8.69 0.14 -0.42
CA PHE A 133 -9.47 0.24 -1.66
C PHE A 133 -10.95 -0.15 -1.54
N ARG A 134 -11.44 -0.41 -0.32
CA ARG A 134 -12.83 -0.80 -0.11
C ARG A 134 -13.79 0.28 -0.58
N GLY A 135 -14.85 -0.13 -1.29
CA GLY A 135 -15.92 0.76 -1.76
C GLY A 135 -15.67 1.37 -3.15
N LEU A 136 -14.51 1.09 -3.78
CA LEU A 136 -14.31 1.34 -5.21
C LEU A 136 -15.18 0.39 -6.02
N SER A 137 -16.29 0.91 -6.56
CA SER A 137 -17.32 0.04 -7.15
C SER A 137 -17.07 -0.29 -8.62
N TYR A 138 -16.62 0.69 -9.40
CA TYR A 138 -16.30 0.54 -10.81
C TYR A 138 -15.09 1.41 -11.15
N VAL A 139 -13.94 0.77 -11.37
CA VAL A 139 -12.68 1.45 -11.72
C VAL A 139 -12.12 0.83 -12.98
N GLN A 140 -12.15 1.52 -14.11
CA GLN A 140 -11.59 0.93 -15.33
C GLN A 140 -10.06 0.71 -15.24
N SER A 141 -9.34 1.61 -14.59
CA SER A 141 -7.90 1.46 -14.39
C SER A 141 -7.48 1.99 -13.03
N LEU A 142 -7.01 1.10 -12.16
CA LEU A 142 -6.35 1.43 -10.90
C LEU A 142 -4.84 1.31 -11.09
N ASN A 143 -4.16 2.46 -11.07
CA ASN A 143 -2.72 2.54 -11.31
C ASN A 143 -1.99 2.99 -10.04
N ILE A 144 -1.18 2.11 -9.49
CA ILE A 144 -0.27 2.36 -8.37
C ILE A 144 1.13 2.29 -8.94
N GLN A 145 1.83 3.42 -9.05
CA GLN A 145 3.11 3.45 -9.75
C GLN A 145 4.14 4.40 -9.14
N ASP A 146 5.42 4.12 -9.38
CA ASP A 146 6.55 4.99 -9.02
C ASP A 146 6.47 5.47 -7.56
N SER A 147 6.14 4.57 -6.64
CA SER A 147 5.88 4.87 -5.22
C SER A 147 6.64 3.92 -4.29
N ASP A 148 6.87 4.38 -3.06
CA ASP A 148 7.15 3.49 -1.93
C ASP A 148 5.81 3.07 -1.32
N LEU A 149 5.51 1.77 -1.34
CA LEU A 149 4.27 1.23 -0.80
C LEU A 149 4.46 0.69 0.62
N GLY A 150 5.71 0.55 1.07
CA GLY A 150 6.05 -0.11 2.32
C GLY A 150 5.48 -1.54 2.35
N ILE A 151 4.73 -1.85 3.40
CA ILE A 151 4.11 -3.18 3.59
C ILE A 151 2.76 -3.25 2.85
N VAL A 152 2.57 -4.25 2.00
CA VAL A 152 1.23 -4.60 1.49
C VAL A 152 0.55 -5.49 2.52
N GLU A 153 -0.32 -4.90 3.33
CA GLU A 153 -1.02 -5.61 4.41
C GLU A 153 -2.07 -6.59 3.87
N LYS A 154 -2.45 -7.55 4.72
CA LYS A 154 -3.62 -8.39 4.46
C LYS A 154 -4.85 -7.55 4.11
N ASN A 155 -5.68 -8.02 3.20
CA ASN A 155 -6.95 -7.39 2.83
C ASN A 155 -6.84 -5.97 2.25
N ALA A 156 -5.65 -5.50 1.83
CA ALA A 156 -5.47 -4.18 1.25
C ALA A 156 -6.40 -3.89 0.06
N PHE A 157 -6.65 -4.92 -0.75
CA PHE A 157 -7.51 -4.89 -1.94
C PHE A 157 -8.93 -5.43 -1.69
N THR A 158 -9.28 -5.82 -0.46
CA THR A 158 -10.60 -6.36 -0.15
C THR A 158 -11.68 -5.27 -0.28
N GLY A 159 -12.79 -5.61 -0.95
CA GLY A 159 -13.92 -4.71 -1.14
C GLY A 159 -13.86 -3.86 -2.41
N LEU A 160 -12.91 -4.14 -3.32
CA LEU A 160 -13.07 -3.84 -4.74
C LEU A 160 -14.24 -4.65 -5.29
N THR A 161 -15.09 -4.07 -6.14
CA THR A 161 -16.20 -4.82 -6.77
C THR A 161 -16.09 -4.92 -8.29
N HIS A 162 -15.40 -3.99 -8.95
CA HIS A 162 -15.12 -4.09 -10.37
C HIS A 162 -13.91 -3.25 -10.77
N VAL A 163 -12.86 -3.90 -11.29
CA VAL A 163 -11.66 -3.20 -11.76
C VAL A 163 -11.10 -3.83 -13.04
N ASP A 164 -11.34 -3.27 -14.24
CA ASP A 164 -10.84 -3.92 -15.47
C ASP A 164 -9.31 -4.14 -15.43
N ARG A 165 -8.55 -3.12 -14.99
CA ARG A 165 -7.08 -3.17 -14.96
C ARG A 165 -6.51 -2.70 -13.63
N LEU A 166 -5.82 -3.60 -12.94
CA LEU A 166 -4.99 -3.29 -11.80
C LEU A 166 -3.52 -3.26 -12.24
N ASN A 167 -2.90 -2.09 -12.17
CA ASN A 167 -1.50 -1.89 -12.52
C ASN A 167 -0.72 -1.49 -11.27
N ILE A 168 0.24 -2.33 -10.88
CA ILE A 168 1.21 -2.09 -9.80
C ILE A 168 2.58 -2.07 -10.49
N VAL A 169 3.12 -0.87 -10.73
CA VAL A 169 4.26 -0.68 -11.62
C VAL A 169 5.37 0.15 -10.98
N ASN A 170 6.63 -0.30 -11.03
CA ASN A 170 7.80 0.45 -10.56
C ASN A 170 7.68 0.90 -9.09
N ASN A 171 7.10 0.07 -8.22
CA ASN A 171 7.01 0.39 -6.81
C ASN A 171 8.10 -0.32 -6.00
N LYS A 172 8.49 0.30 -4.89
CA LYS A 172 9.22 -0.36 -3.80
C LYS A 172 8.19 -0.97 -2.85
N ILE A 173 8.33 -2.26 -2.57
CA ILE A 173 7.48 -3.02 -1.66
C ILE A 173 8.40 -3.68 -0.64
N ASP A 174 8.29 -3.28 0.62
CA ASP A 174 9.14 -3.80 1.68
C ASP A 174 8.78 -5.26 2.00
N LEU A 175 7.49 -5.56 2.11
CA LEU A 175 6.96 -6.90 2.35
C LEU A 175 5.56 -7.04 1.74
N ILE A 176 5.28 -8.20 1.15
CA ILE A 176 3.91 -8.61 0.82
C ILE A 176 3.43 -9.54 1.95
N GLU A 177 2.61 -9.03 2.87
CA GLU A 177 2.00 -9.91 3.88
C GLU A 177 1.04 -10.87 3.23
N LYS A 178 0.09 -10.33 2.44
CA LYS A 178 -0.82 -11.08 1.57
C LYS A 178 -1.27 -10.22 0.40
N LEU A 179 -1.26 -10.80 -0.80
CA LEU A 179 -1.87 -10.22 -2.00
C LEU A 179 -3.01 -11.11 -2.47
N PHE A 180 -4.21 -10.80 -1.98
CA PHE A 180 -5.44 -11.51 -2.32
C PHE A 180 -6.31 -10.67 -3.24
N LEU A 181 -6.47 -11.14 -4.46
CA LEU A 181 -7.42 -10.62 -5.44
C LEU A 181 -8.47 -11.71 -5.67
N GLN A 182 -9.71 -11.43 -5.28
CA GLN A 182 -10.81 -12.39 -5.34
C GLN A 182 -11.65 -12.18 -6.61
N TYR A 183 -12.31 -13.23 -7.09
CA TYR A 183 -13.15 -13.15 -8.29
C TYR A 183 -14.24 -12.07 -8.19
N GLU A 184 -14.76 -11.77 -6.98
CA GLU A 184 -15.75 -10.71 -6.76
C GLU A 184 -15.23 -9.31 -7.11
N SER A 185 -13.91 -9.12 -7.18
CA SER A 185 -13.29 -7.85 -7.59
C SER A 185 -13.40 -7.62 -9.10
N ASN A 186 -13.78 -8.64 -9.89
CA ASN A 186 -13.87 -8.62 -11.36
C ASN A 186 -12.64 -7.95 -12.01
N ILE A 187 -11.45 -8.46 -11.70
CA ILE A 187 -10.21 -7.94 -12.28
C ILE A 187 -9.89 -8.70 -13.58
N ASP A 188 -9.90 -8.00 -14.72
CA ASP A 188 -9.54 -8.63 -16.00
C ASP A 188 -8.02 -8.81 -16.09
N THR A 189 -7.26 -7.77 -15.78
CA THR A 189 -5.80 -7.80 -15.92
C THR A 189 -5.09 -7.25 -14.70
N LEU A 190 -4.20 -8.07 -14.12
CA LEU A 190 -3.17 -7.63 -13.20
C LEU A 190 -1.84 -7.45 -13.94
N ARG A 191 -1.29 -6.24 -13.90
CA ARG A 191 0.11 -5.96 -14.27
C ARG A 191 0.92 -5.66 -13.02
N PHE A 192 1.86 -6.54 -12.69
CA PHE A 192 2.78 -6.39 -11.58
C PHE A 192 4.19 -6.25 -12.15
N HIS A 193 4.57 -5.05 -12.60
CA HIS A 193 5.78 -4.86 -13.43
C HIS A 193 6.81 -3.97 -12.75
N GLY A 194 8.10 -4.26 -12.90
CA GLY A 194 9.15 -3.35 -12.44
C GLY A 194 9.22 -3.15 -10.93
N ASN A 195 8.49 -3.93 -10.12
CA ASN A 195 8.45 -3.73 -8.68
C ASN A 195 9.69 -4.32 -8.01
N HIS A 196 10.14 -3.67 -6.96
CA HIS A 196 11.25 -4.10 -6.10
C HIS A 196 10.68 -4.63 -4.79
N VAL A 197 10.54 -5.95 -4.69
CA VAL A 197 10.01 -6.63 -3.52
C VAL A 197 11.19 -7.03 -2.63
N LEU A 198 11.36 -6.37 -1.48
CA LEU A 198 12.49 -6.60 -0.59
C LEU A 198 12.36 -7.90 0.20
N GLU A 199 11.16 -8.20 0.69
CA GLU A 199 10.81 -9.46 1.34
C GLU A 199 9.65 -10.14 0.60
N ALA A 200 9.85 -11.41 0.26
CA ALA A 200 8.84 -12.21 -0.41
C ALA A 200 7.73 -12.64 0.58
N PRO A 201 6.55 -13.07 0.07
CA PRO A 201 5.51 -13.64 0.91
C PRO A 201 6.04 -14.81 1.73
N ARG A 202 5.59 -14.93 2.99
CA ARG A 202 6.06 -15.98 3.90
C ARG A 202 5.61 -17.37 3.48
N HIS A 203 4.45 -17.47 2.83
CA HIS A 203 3.94 -18.72 2.29
C HIS A 203 3.42 -18.51 0.87
N VAL A 204 3.45 -19.57 0.06
CA VAL A 204 2.85 -19.58 -1.30
C VAL A 204 1.41 -19.07 -1.29
N LYS A 205 0.61 -19.54 -0.33
CA LYS A 205 -0.83 -19.19 -0.18
C LYS A 205 -1.10 -17.74 0.19
N ASP A 206 -0.06 -16.94 0.48
CA ASP A 206 -0.21 -15.51 0.76
C ASP A 206 -0.34 -14.70 -0.55
N ILE A 207 -0.12 -15.34 -1.70
CA ILE A 207 -0.48 -14.83 -3.02
C ILE A 207 -1.64 -15.66 -3.55
N SER A 208 -2.78 -15.02 -3.79
CA SER A 208 -3.97 -15.65 -4.37
C SER A 208 -4.61 -14.65 -5.34
N LEU A 209 -4.48 -14.93 -6.64
CA LEU A 209 -4.79 -13.97 -7.71
C LEU A 209 -5.86 -14.54 -8.64
N GLU A 210 -7.13 -14.39 -8.24
CA GLU A 210 -8.29 -14.81 -9.03
C GLU A 210 -8.67 -13.74 -10.06
N VAL A 211 -7.82 -13.60 -11.09
CA VAL A 211 -7.98 -12.60 -12.17
C VAL A 211 -7.88 -13.26 -13.54
N SER A 212 -8.42 -12.63 -14.59
CA SER A 212 -8.46 -13.25 -15.92
C SER A 212 -7.08 -13.37 -16.60
N SER A 213 -6.19 -12.40 -16.36
CA SER A 213 -4.84 -12.39 -16.91
C SER A 213 -3.85 -11.76 -15.94
N ILE A 214 -2.76 -12.46 -15.66
CA ILE A 214 -1.66 -12.00 -14.80
C ILE A 214 -0.41 -11.79 -15.66
N SER A 215 0.26 -10.66 -15.45
CA SER A 215 1.58 -10.39 -16.03
C SER A 215 2.51 -9.85 -14.95
N ALA A 216 3.54 -10.63 -14.61
CA ALA A 216 4.57 -10.27 -13.65
C ALA A 216 5.95 -10.34 -14.32
N VAL A 217 6.46 -9.19 -14.76
CA VAL A 217 7.74 -9.08 -15.49
C VAL A 217 8.54 -7.89 -14.98
N ASP A 218 9.85 -7.92 -15.20
CA ASP A 218 10.82 -6.91 -14.80
C ASP A 218 10.85 -6.62 -13.29
N ASN A 219 10.30 -7.52 -12.46
CA ASN A 219 10.34 -7.37 -11.02
C ASN A 219 11.67 -7.86 -10.46
N HIS A 220 12.03 -7.31 -9.31
CA HIS A 220 13.16 -7.74 -8.50
C HIS A 220 12.62 -8.42 -7.24
N PHE A 221 12.86 -9.73 -7.11
CA PHE A 221 12.43 -10.55 -5.97
C PHE A 221 13.65 -11.10 -5.20
N PRO A 222 13.48 -11.50 -3.93
CA PRO A 222 14.52 -12.25 -3.22
C PRO A 222 14.79 -13.59 -3.90
N CYS A 223 16.06 -13.90 -4.14
CA CYS A 223 16.54 -15.17 -4.68
C CYS A 223 17.25 -16.02 -3.62
N ASP A 224 16.75 -15.94 -2.39
CA ASP A 224 17.15 -16.77 -1.26
C ASP A 224 16.12 -17.89 -1.02
N CYS A 225 16.05 -18.41 0.21
CA CYS A 225 15.14 -19.50 0.55
C CYS A 225 13.65 -19.16 0.34
N GLN A 226 13.26 -17.87 0.33
CA GLN A 226 11.88 -17.43 0.12
C GLN A 226 11.49 -17.38 -1.36
N ALA A 227 12.45 -17.49 -2.28
CA ALA A 227 12.19 -17.46 -3.71
C ALA A 227 11.17 -18.51 -4.15
N HIS A 228 11.17 -19.68 -3.50
CA HIS A 228 10.20 -20.76 -3.72
C HIS A 228 8.76 -20.29 -3.52
N ASN A 229 8.50 -19.40 -2.55
CA ASN A 229 7.16 -18.86 -2.33
C ASN A 229 6.68 -18.00 -3.50
N VAL A 230 7.59 -17.32 -4.19
CA VAL A 230 7.26 -16.54 -5.40
C VAL A 230 7.12 -17.47 -6.61
N LEU A 231 8.07 -18.38 -6.81
CA LEU A 231 8.11 -19.30 -7.96
C LEU A 231 6.96 -20.33 -7.97
N GLU A 232 6.34 -20.60 -6.82
CA GLU A 232 5.19 -21.50 -6.68
C GLU A 232 3.85 -20.75 -6.54
N SER A 233 3.88 -19.41 -6.55
CA SER A 233 2.68 -18.57 -6.44
C SER A 233 2.01 -18.27 -7.78
N ASP A 234 0.82 -17.68 -7.70
CA ASP A 234 0.05 -17.20 -8.87
C ASP A 234 0.75 -16.08 -9.66
N PHE A 235 1.87 -15.50 -9.19
CA PHE A 235 2.69 -14.62 -10.02
C PHE A 235 3.22 -15.35 -11.27
N VAL A 236 3.46 -16.66 -11.17
CA VAL A 236 3.92 -17.48 -12.28
C VAL A 236 2.74 -17.87 -13.17
N ASN A 237 2.40 -17.00 -14.11
CA ASN A 237 1.47 -17.32 -15.19
C ASN A 237 2.20 -17.98 -16.36
N GLY A 238 2.17 -19.32 -16.43
CA GLY A 238 2.85 -20.10 -17.45
C GLY A 238 3.96 -20.99 -16.88
N THR A 239 5.15 -20.98 -17.47
CA THR A 239 6.28 -21.79 -16.99
C THR A 239 7.18 -21.00 -16.04
N VAL A 240 7.66 -21.67 -14.99
CA VAL A 240 8.62 -21.11 -14.03
C VAL A 240 9.87 -20.58 -14.73
N THR A 241 10.36 -21.28 -15.76
CA THR A 241 11.54 -20.86 -16.53
C THR A 241 11.34 -19.54 -17.27
N GLU A 242 10.15 -19.30 -17.84
CA GLU A 242 9.87 -18.04 -18.51
C GLU A 242 9.73 -16.90 -17.49
N PHE A 243 9.08 -17.16 -16.36
CA PHE A 243 9.01 -16.21 -15.25
C PHE A 243 10.40 -15.81 -14.76
N GLN A 244 11.30 -16.78 -14.57
CA GLN A 244 12.67 -16.55 -14.11
C GLN A 244 13.53 -15.75 -15.11
N LYS A 245 13.27 -15.88 -16.42
CA LYS A 245 13.99 -15.11 -17.46
C LYS A 245 13.55 -13.65 -17.52
N ARG A 246 12.31 -13.37 -17.11
CA ARG A 246 11.70 -12.03 -17.16
C ARG A 246 11.73 -11.30 -15.82
N ASN A 247 12.30 -11.89 -14.78
CA ASN A 247 12.41 -11.27 -13.47
C ASN A 247 13.84 -11.41 -12.96
N TYR A 248 14.18 -10.59 -11.97
CA TYR A 248 15.53 -10.38 -11.48
C TYR A 248 15.60 -10.65 -9.99
N CYS A 249 16.80 -10.92 -9.50
CA CYS A 249 17.07 -11.06 -8.08
C CYS A 249 17.38 -9.69 -7.45
N ILE A 250 16.88 -9.43 -6.24
CA ILE A 250 17.25 -8.26 -5.42
C ILE A 250 18.23 -8.62 -4.30
N SER A 251 18.17 -9.88 -3.87
CA SER A 251 19.00 -10.48 -2.82
C SER A 251 19.27 -11.95 -3.17
N PRO A 252 20.31 -12.58 -2.63
CA PRO A 252 21.41 -11.94 -1.90
C PRO A 252 22.29 -11.11 -2.86
N ILE A 253 23.30 -10.42 -2.32
CA ILE A 253 24.10 -9.43 -3.07
C ILE A 253 24.81 -10.03 -4.30
N GLU A 254 25.13 -11.33 -4.26
CA GLU A 254 25.79 -12.06 -5.34
C GLU A 254 24.93 -12.18 -6.60
N TYR A 255 23.60 -12.15 -6.42
CA TYR A 255 22.62 -12.24 -7.50
C TYR A 255 21.88 -10.93 -7.76
N ASN A 256 22.07 -9.89 -6.94
CA ASN A 256 21.39 -8.61 -7.11
C ASN A 256 21.50 -8.05 -8.54
N GLY A 257 20.36 -7.74 -9.15
CA GLY A 257 20.22 -7.26 -10.52
C GLY A 257 20.39 -8.32 -11.61
N LYS A 258 20.73 -9.57 -11.27
CA LYS A 258 20.84 -10.67 -12.24
C LYS A 258 19.48 -11.31 -12.51
N PRO A 259 19.23 -11.80 -13.73
CA PRO A 259 18.05 -12.61 -14.02
C PRO A 259 17.93 -13.81 -13.09
N MET A 260 16.71 -14.13 -12.63
CA MET A 260 16.48 -15.24 -11.70
C MET A 260 16.90 -16.59 -12.30
N ASN A 261 16.83 -16.75 -13.63
CA ASN A 261 17.18 -18.01 -14.29
C ASN A 261 18.69 -18.34 -14.25
N LEU A 262 19.52 -17.47 -13.68
CA LEU A 262 20.93 -17.76 -13.39
C LEU A 262 21.14 -18.43 -12.02
N VAL A 263 20.10 -18.53 -11.20
CA VAL A 263 20.12 -19.18 -9.89
C VAL A 263 19.63 -20.61 -10.03
N ASP A 264 20.39 -21.57 -9.51
CA ASP A 264 19.92 -22.95 -9.36
C ASP A 264 19.08 -23.07 -8.09
N PHE A 265 17.78 -22.83 -8.23
CA PHE A 265 16.83 -22.93 -7.13
C PHE A 265 16.66 -24.36 -6.58
N GLY A 266 17.16 -25.39 -7.27
CA GLY A 266 17.21 -26.76 -6.73
C GLY A 266 18.23 -26.91 -5.60
N LEU A 267 19.28 -26.08 -5.58
CA LEU A 267 20.30 -26.04 -4.53
C LEU A 267 19.97 -25.04 -3.42
N VAL A 268 19.07 -24.10 -3.67
CA VAL A 268 18.57 -23.16 -2.66
C VAL A 268 17.53 -23.88 -1.81
N ALA A 269 17.87 -24.17 -0.55
CA ALA A 269 16.92 -24.78 0.38
C ALA A 269 15.68 -23.89 0.57
N ARG A 270 14.50 -24.50 0.68
CA ARG A 270 13.28 -23.79 1.10
C ARG A 270 13.46 -23.28 2.52
N CYS A 271 12.90 -22.11 2.82
CA CYS A 271 12.85 -21.67 4.21
C CYS A 271 12.02 -22.72 4.98
N HIS A 272 12.55 -23.22 6.10
CA HIS A 272 11.74 -24.07 6.96
C HIS A 272 10.69 -23.18 7.64
N ASP A 273 9.41 -23.49 7.44
CA ASP A 273 8.33 -22.98 8.28
C ASP A 273 8.63 -23.47 9.70
N ASN A 274 9.23 -22.59 10.51
CA ASN A 274 9.70 -22.75 11.90
C ASN A 274 11.23 -22.59 12.06
N VAL A 275 11.72 -21.34 11.98
CA VAL A 275 12.65 -20.90 13.02
C VAL A 275 11.77 -20.30 14.12
N VAL A 276 11.27 -21.18 14.99
CA VAL A 276 10.93 -20.77 16.36
C VAL A 276 12.22 -20.18 16.95
N GLN A 277 12.06 -19.13 17.75
CA GLN A 277 13.07 -18.61 18.65
C GLN A 277 13.97 -19.73 19.22
N ASP A 278 15.25 -19.42 19.39
CA ASP A 278 16.33 -20.29 19.91
C ASP A 278 17.22 -20.95 18.84
N ASN A 279 18.11 -20.13 18.29
CA ASN A 279 19.52 -20.52 18.14
C ASN A 279 20.42 -19.28 18.28
N LEU A 280 20.36 -18.63 19.45
CA LEU A 280 21.57 -18.03 20.03
C LEU A 280 22.43 -19.18 20.59
N GLY A 281 23.02 -19.97 19.70
CA GLY A 281 24.00 -21.00 20.01
C GLY A 281 25.41 -20.45 19.92
N SER A 282 25.71 -19.37 20.67
CA SER A 282 27.09 -19.01 21.00
C SER A 282 27.61 -20.06 21.97
N GLY A 283 28.71 -20.72 21.61
CA GLY A 283 29.30 -21.79 22.40
C GLY A 283 29.52 -21.42 23.86
N VAL A 284 29.08 -22.29 24.75
CA VAL A 284 29.63 -22.42 26.10
C VAL A 284 29.71 -23.90 26.44
N ILE A 285 30.88 -24.25 26.94
CA ILE A 285 31.41 -25.56 27.33
C ILE A 285 30.48 -26.25 28.33
N GLY A 286 30.27 -27.56 28.13
CA GLY A 286 29.46 -28.41 28.99
C GLY A 286 29.95 -28.45 30.44
N ILE A 287 29.01 -28.38 31.37
CA ILE A 287 29.21 -28.81 32.75
C ILE A 287 28.10 -29.82 33.07
N ILE A 288 28.57 -31.01 33.45
CA ILE A 288 27.82 -32.18 33.84
C ILE A 288 27.02 -31.88 35.12
N THR A 289 25.74 -32.22 35.11
CA THR A 289 24.85 -32.21 36.28
C THR A 289 25.04 -33.47 37.13
N LEU A 290 25.19 -33.32 38.45
CA LEU A 290 25.01 -34.38 39.46
C LEU A 290 24.12 -33.83 40.59
N PRO A 291 23.16 -34.61 41.14
CA PRO A 291 22.12 -34.07 42.03
C PRO A 291 22.44 -34.19 43.53
N THR A 292 21.99 -33.16 44.26
CA THR A 292 21.50 -33.06 45.66
C THR A 292 21.97 -34.05 46.73
N THR A 293 22.62 -33.54 47.79
CA THR A 293 22.23 -33.74 49.22
C THR A 293 23.07 -32.86 50.17
N LEU A 294 22.40 -32.25 51.17
CA LEU A 294 22.83 -31.88 52.53
C LEU A 294 24.29 -31.44 52.78
N PHE A 295 24.50 -30.24 53.34
CA PHE A 295 25.04 -30.09 54.70
C PHE A 295 24.95 -28.64 55.25
N LEU A 296 24.65 -28.57 56.55
CA LEU A 296 24.44 -27.41 57.42
C LEU A 296 25.76 -26.70 57.83
N VAL A 297 25.64 -25.37 58.06
CA VAL A 297 26.17 -24.56 59.19
C VAL A 297 27.70 -24.48 59.44
N LEU A 298 28.20 -23.24 59.52
CA LEU A 298 29.01 -22.60 60.58
C LEU A 298 29.62 -21.29 60.02
N LEU A 299 29.12 -20.11 60.37
CA LEU A 299 29.48 -19.25 61.51
C LEU A 299 30.94 -18.73 61.54
N PHE A 300 31.00 -17.39 61.54
CA PHE A 300 31.95 -16.47 62.17
C PHE A 300 33.30 -16.09 61.52
N SER A 301 33.35 -14.76 61.24
CA SER A 301 34.42 -13.79 61.48
C SER A 301 35.79 -13.92 60.78
N MET A 302 36.18 -12.87 60.06
CA MET A 302 37.21 -11.89 60.45
C MET A 302 37.31 -10.85 59.31
N ASN A 303 36.83 -9.62 59.49
CA ASN A 303 37.56 -8.42 59.92
C ASN A 303 38.80 -8.04 59.08
N LEU A 304 38.61 -6.92 58.36
CA LEU A 304 39.48 -5.74 58.19
C LEU A 304 40.82 -5.81 57.42
N PHE A 305 41.10 -4.62 56.85
CA PHE A 305 42.21 -4.13 56.02
C PHE A 305 42.12 -4.59 54.54
N GLN A 306 42.00 -3.72 53.54
CA GLN A 306 42.40 -2.31 53.40
C GLN A 306 41.51 -1.61 52.35
#